data_AF-A0A851I3I4-F1
#
_entry.id   AF-A0A851I3I4-F1
#
_cell.length_a   1.000
_cell.length_b   1.000
_cell.length_c   1.000
_cell.angle_alpha   90.00
_cell.angle_beta   90.00
_cell.angle_gamma   90.00
#
_symmetry.space_group_name_H-M   'P 1'
#
loop_
_entity.id
_entity.type
_entity.pdbx_description
1 polymer ?
#
loop_
_entity_poly.entity_id
_entity_poly.type
_entity_poly.pdbx_seq_one_letter_code
_entity_poly.pdbx_strand_id
1 'polypeptide(L)'
;MDRKVQVAIRKVLKVIRKFSDDVTVYLEDSEAEFDDLGNPIQNKIEKTIKMAVLTPKHNSSFPQSMDGSFLSDKKEGYYILNDTDGFKISENMKLKHNGVIYRIVNIEENYGEFLRMELNIDDKRN
;
A
#
# COMPACT_ATOMS: atom_id res chain seq x y z
N MET A 1 23.07 9.60 -11.90
CA MET A 1 21.64 9.96 -12.08
C MET A 1 21.55 11.41 -12.55
N ASP A 2 20.75 11.70 -13.59
CA ASP A 2 20.58 13.06 -14.13
C ASP A 2 19.92 14.01 -13.10
N ARG A 3 20.32 15.28 -13.08
CA ARG A 3 19.76 16.32 -12.18
C ARG A 3 18.24 16.46 -12.34
N LYS A 4 17.70 16.34 -13.55
CA LYS A 4 16.25 16.38 -13.82
C LYS A 4 15.53 15.21 -13.15
N VAL A 5 16.12 14.01 -13.20
CA VAL A 5 15.57 12.82 -12.54
C VAL A 5 15.60 12.98 -11.03
N GLN A 6 16.70 13.46 -10.46
CA GLN A 6 16.79 13.75 -9.02
C GLN A 6 15.72 14.76 -8.55
N VAL A 7 15.48 15.82 -9.34
CA VAL A 7 14.44 16.80 -9.02
C VAL A 7 13.04 16.18 -9.08
N ALA A 8 12.78 15.31 -10.05
CA ALA A 8 11.51 14.59 -10.14
C ALA A 8 11.29 13.66 -8.95
N ILE A 9 12.29 12.85 -8.59
CA ILE A 9 12.25 11.96 -7.42
C ILE A 9 11.96 12.76 -6.14
N ARG A 10 12.67 13.87 -5.91
CA ARG A 10 12.43 14.73 -4.73
C ARG A 10 10.99 15.25 -4.65
N LYS A 11 10.38 15.59 -5.79
CA LYS A 11 8.98 16.02 -5.83
C LYS A 11 8.03 14.87 -5.46
N VAL A 12 8.28 13.68 -6.01
CA VAL A 12 7.49 12.47 -5.71
C VAL A 12 7.59 12.12 -4.23
N LEU A 13 8.82 12.04 -3.68
CA LEU A 13 9.04 11.76 -2.26
C LEU A 13 8.34 12.77 -1.34
N LYS A 14 8.32 14.06 -1.71
CA LYS A 14 7.58 15.09 -0.97
C LYS A 14 6.07 14.83 -0.94
N VAL A 15 5.51 14.37 -2.05
CA VAL A 15 4.09 13.99 -2.14
C VAL A 15 3.82 12.75 -1.31
N ILE A 16 4.64 11.70 -1.43
CA ILE A 16 4.49 10.47 -0.63
C ILE A 16 4.50 10.82 0.87
N ARG A 17 5.47 11.60 1.34
CA ARG A 17 5.55 12.04 2.75
C ARG A 17 4.31 12.82 3.20
N LYS A 18 3.76 13.67 2.33
CA LYS A 18 2.57 14.49 2.65
C LYS A 18 1.32 13.63 2.87
N PHE A 19 1.22 12.50 2.18
CA PHE A 19 0.06 11.60 2.24
C PHE A 19 0.34 10.29 2.99
N SER A 20 1.51 10.18 3.63
CA SER A 20 1.84 8.99 4.41
C SER A 20 1.10 8.99 5.73
N ASP A 21 0.51 7.85 6.06
CA ASP A 21 -0.15 7.60 7.33
C ASP A 21 0.44 6.35 7.99
N ASP A 22 0.04 6.07 9.23
CA ASP A 22 0.37 4.82 9.91
C ASP A 22 -0.39 3.66 9.27
N VAL A 23 0.38 2.68 8.81
CA VAL A 23 -0.11 1.44 8.21
C VAL A 23 0.48 0.27 8.98
N THR A 24 -0.37 -0.64 9.42
CA THR A 24 0.08 -1.89 10.06
C THR A 24 0.35 -2.92 8.99
N VAL A 25 1.57 -3.46 8.94
CA VAL A 25 1.95 -4.57 8.05
C VAL A 25 2.07 -5.85 8.85
N TYR A 26 1.51 -6.93 8.31
CA TYR A 26 1.58 -8.27 8.88
C TYR A 26 2.70 -9.04 8.19
N LEU A 27 3.72 -9.43 8.96
CA LEU A 27 4.99 -9.96 8.44
C LEU A 27 4.97 -11.44 8.04
N GLU A 28 3.94 -12.20 8.43
CA GLU A 28 3.83 -13.62 8.13
C GLU A 28 3.07 -13.87 6.82
N ASP A 29 3.58 -14.80 6.02
CA ASP A 29 3.06 -15.15 4.70
C ASP A 29 1.62 -15.70 4.76
N SER A 30 0.71 -14.91 4.19
CA SER A 30 -0.52 -15.31 3.49
C SER A 30 -1.69 -15.98 4.24
N GLU A 31 -1.49 -16.72 5.33
CA GLU A 31 -2.58 -17.38 6.09
C GLU A 31 -3.07 -16.55 7.30
N ALA A 32 -2.95 -15.22 7.19
CA ALA A 32 -3.54 -14.36 8.20
C ALA A 32 -5.06 -14.39 8.13
N GLU A 33 -5.66 -15.05 9.11
CA GLU A 33 -7.08 -14.94 9.46
C GLU A 33 -7.31 -13.71 10.33
N PHE A 34 -8.36 -12.97 10.01
CA PHE A 34 -8.76 -11.77 10.72
C PHE A 34 -10.19 -11.93 11.21
N ASP A 35 -10.48 -11.34 12.37
CA ASP A 35 -11.85 -11.21 12.85
C ASP A 35 -12.65 -10.21 11.99
N ASP A 36 -13.94 -10.09 12.26
CA ASP A 36 -14.85 -9.19 11.52
C ASP A 36 -14.49 -7.69 11.66
N LEU A 37 -13.58 -7.35 12.58
CA LEU A 37 -13.06 -6.01 12.83
C LEU A 37 -11.66 -5.79 12.20
N GLY A 38 -11.17 -6.79 11.46
CA GLY A 38 -9.88 -6.78 10.80
C GLY A 38 -8.69 -6.88 11.75
N ASN A 39 -8.86 -7.45 12.94
CA ASN A 39 -7.75 -7.76 13.86
C ASN A 39 -7.29 -9.19 13.60
N PRO A 40 -5.99 -9.49 13.68
CA PRO A 40 -5.53 -10.86 13.45
C PRO A 40 -6.00 -11.79 14.58
N ILE A 41 -6.46 -12.98 14.19
CA ILE A 41 -6.94 -14.02 15.13
C ILE A 41 -5.76 -14.72 15.84
N GLN A 42 -4.54 -14.59 15.31
CA GLN A 42 -3.30 -15.13 15.89
C GLN A 42 -2.34 -14.01 16.27
N ASN A 43 -1.43 -14.27 17.23
CA ASN A 43 -0.33 -13.36 17.56
C ASN A 43 0.64 -13.28 16.37
N LYS A 44 0.38 -12.33 15.47
CA LYS A 44 1.23 -12.07 14.31
C LYS A 44 2.28 -11.04 14.67
N ILE A 45 3.42 -11.16 14.01
CA ILE A 45 4.42 -10.11 14.04
C ILE A 45 3.88 -8.96 13.19
N GLU A 46 3.48 -7.88 13.84
CA GLU A 46 3.01 -6.64 13.22
C GLU A 46 4.11 -5.58 13.26
N LYS A 47 4.20 -4.78 12.20
CA LYS A 47 5.01 -3.57 12.18
C LYS A 47 4.18 -2.40 11.70
N THR A 48 4.15 -1.32 12.46
CA THR A 48 3.59 -0.04 12.00
C THR A 48 4.65 0.70 11.19
N ILE A 49 4.29 1.10 9.98
CA ILE A 49 5.15 1.87 9.08
C ILE A 49 4.40 3.09 8.55
N LYS A 50 5.16 4.11 8.12
CA LYS A 50 4.60 5.24 7.36
C LYS A 50 4.52 4.87 5.89
N MET A 51 3.31 4.82 5.35
CA MET A 51 3.05 4.52 3.94
C MET A 51 1.93 5.43 3.43
N ALA A 52 2.02 5.90 2.19
CA ALA A 52 0.88 6.55 1.53
C ALA A 52 0.04 5.50 0.80
N VAL A 53 -1.25 5.43 1.11
CA VAL A 53 -2.22 4.57 0.41
C VAL A 53 -3.17 5.45 -0.38
N LEU A 54 -3.07 5.42 -1.70
CA LEU A 54 -3.78 6.31 -2.61
C LEU A 54 -4.72 5.52 -3.52
N THR A 55 -5.73 6.19 -4.05
CA THR A 55 -6.56 5.62 -5.11
C THR A 55 -5.85 5.84 -6.46
N PRO A 56 -5.64 4.78 -7.28
CA PRO A 56 -5.00 4.93 -8.58
C PRO A 56 -5.76 5.94 -9.44
N LYS A 57 -5.04 6.76 -10.20
CA LYS A 57 -5.69 7.60 -11.21
C LYS A 57 -6.22 6.70 -12.32
N HIS A 58 -7.54 6.61 -12.44
CA HIS A 58 -8.18 5.97 -13.58
C HIS A 58 -7.74 6.66 -14.87
N ASN A 59 -7.23 5.90 -15.83
CA ASN A 59 -7.22 6.36 -17.22
C ASN A 59 -8.68 6.45 -17.65
N SER A 60 -9.11 7.65 -18.02
CA SER A 60 -10.49 7.99 -18.35
C SER A 60 -11.02 7.18 -19.54
N SER A 61 -11.82 6.15 -19.26
CA SER A 61 -12.69 5.51 -20.26
C SER A 61 -13.87 4.77 -19.63
N PHE A 62 -14.45 5.29 -18.53
CA PHE A 62 -15.75 4.83 -18.03
C PHE A 62 -16.83 5.85 -18.38
N PRO A 63 -17.95 5.44 -19.00
CA PRO A 63 -19.09 6.32 -19.24
C PRO A 63 -19.68 6.78 -17.91
N GLN A 64 -20.15 8.03 -17.87
CA GLN A 64 -20.67 8.76 -16.69
C GLN A 64 -21.98 8.18 -16.10
N SER A 65 -22.26 6.90 -16.31
CA SER A 65 -23.50 6.22 -15.91
C SER A 65 -23.17 4.91 -15.21
N MET A 66 -22.55 4.97 -14.04
CA MET A 66 -22.58 3.86 -13.09
C MET A 66 -22.35 4.41 -11.68
N ASP A 67 -23.24 4.03 -10.78
CA ASP A 67 -23.37 4.50 -9.42
C ASP A 67 -22.06 4.52 -8.62
N GLY A 68 -22.01 5.38 -7.60
CA GLY A 68 -20.87 5.65 -6.73
C GLY A 68 -20.35 4.47 -5.88
N SER A 69 -20.61 3.23 -6.28
CA SER A 69 -20.09 2.00 -5.68
C SER A 69 -18.77 1.51 -6.30
N PHE A 70 -18.26 2.16 -7.36
CA PHE A 70 -17.00 1.80 -8.04
C PHE A 70 -15.73 2.37 -7.36
N LEU A 71 -15.72 2.46 -6.03
CA LEU A 71 -14.47 2.64 -5.27
C LEU A 71 -13.60 1.42 -5.58
N SER A 72 -12.65 1.54 -6.50
CA SER A 72 -11.85 0.40 -6.95
C SER A 72 -11.33 -0.40 -5.76
N ASP A 73 -11.56 -1.71 -5.77
CA ASP A 73 -10.96 -2.67 -4.83
C ASP A 73 -9.43 -2.61 -4.85
N LYS A 74 -8.87 -1.89 -5.83
CA LYS A 74 -7.45 -1.62 -6.02
C LYS A 74 -7.07 -0.26 -5.43
N LYS A 75 -5.98 -0.24 -4.66
CA LYS A 75 -5.26 0.95 -4.19
C LYS A 75 -3.80 0.87 -4.59
N GLU A 76 -3.10 1.99 -4.50
CA GLU A 76 -1.65 2.06 -4.66
C GLU A 76 -1.00 2.43 -3.33
N GLY A 77 -0.09 1.58 -2.87
CA GLY A 77 0.75 1.84 -1.71
C GLY A 77 2.09 2.44 -2.12
N TYR A 78 2.58 3.42 -1.38
CA TYR A 78 3.91 4.00 -1.57
C TYR A 78 4.68 4.00 -0.27
N TYR A 79 5.80 3.28 -0.24
CA TYR A 79 6.68 3.16 0.91
C TYR A 79 8.06 3.72 0.59
N ILE A 80 8.53 4.70 1.36
CA ILE A 80 9.88 5.24 1.17
C ILE A 80 10.87 4.25 1.78
N LEU A 81 11.88 3.86 1.00
CA LEU A 81 12.91 2.94 1.47
C LEU A 81 13.76 3.65 2.54
N ASN A 82 14.02 2.93 3.63
CA ASN A 82 14.89 3.37 4.70
C ASN A 82 15.94 2.29 4.97
N ASP A 83 17.19 2.59 4.67
CA ASP A 83 18.31 1.63 4.73
C ASP A 83 18.58 1.09 6.15
N THR A 84 18.06 1.77 7.18
CA THR A 84 18.27 1.38 8.57
C THR A 84 17.22 0.42 9.13
N ASP A 85 16.13 0.18 8.41
CA ASP A 85 14.93 -0.43 8.99
C ASP A 85 14.94 -1.96 9.03
N GLY A 86 15.89 -2.62 8.33
CA GLY A 86 16.04 -4.09 8.26
C GLY A 86 14.78 -4.84 7.79
N PHE A 87 13.73 -4.12 7.43
CA PHE A 87 12.39 -4.58 7.16
C PHE A 87 12.15 -4.53 5.66
N LYS A 88 11.72 -5.67 5.11
CA LYS A 88 11.46 -5.83 3.68
C LYS A 88 9.98 -6.13 3.47
N ILE A 89 9.34 -5.28 2.68
CA ILE A 89 7.98 -5.53 2.18
C ILE A 89 8.08 -6.52 1.01
N SER A 90 7.24 -7.54 1.01
CA SER A 90 7.11 -8.50 -0.08
C SER A 90 5.67 -8.62 -0.56
N GLU A 91 5.50 -9.18 -1.76
CA GLU A 91 4.20 -9.58 -2.29
C GLU A 91 3.54 -10.59 -1.35
N ASN A 92 2.21 -10.68 -1.40
CA ASN A 92 1.34 -11.48 -0.53
C ASN A 92 1.30 -11.08 0.94
N MET A 93 2.18 -10.19 1.41
CA MET A 93 2.01 -9.54 2.71
C MET A 93 0.68 -8.80 2.75
N LYS A 94 0.09 -8.77 3.94
CA LYS A 94 -1.13 -8.02 4.19
C LYS A 94 -0.81 -6.75 4.96
N LEU A 95 -1.60 -5.73 4.75
CA LEU A 95 -1.53 -4.48 5.50
C LEU A 95 -2.93 -3.99 5.88
N LYS A 96 -3.05 -3.32 7.02
CA LYS A 96 -4.27 -2.66 7.49
C LYS A 96 -4.07 -1.15 7.44
N HIS A 97 -5.00 -0.47 6.80
CA HIS A 97 -5.05 0.99 6.73
C HIS A 97 -6.51 1.44 6.84
N ASN A 98 -6.81 2.33 7.79
CA ASN A 98 -8.16 2.82 8.06
C ASN A 98 -9.23 1.72 8.21
N GLY A 99 -8.88 0.63 8.90
CA GLY A 99 -9.78 -0.50 9.15
C GLY A 99 -9.96 -1.47 7.98
N VAL A 100 -9.36 -1.18 6.81
CA VAL A 100 -9.43 -2.05 5.62
C VAL A 100 -8.13 -2.84 5.51
N ILE A 101 -8.28 -4.14 5.22
CA ILE A 101 -7.15 -5.03 4.96
C ILE A 101 -6.91 -5.12 3.47
N TYR A 102 -5.65 -4.93 3.09
CA TYR A 102 -5.18 -5.06 1.73
C TYR A 102 -4.15 -6.16 1.65
N ARG A 103 -4.11 -6.87 0.52
CA ARG A 103 -3.02 -7.74 0.11
C ARG A 103 -2.15 -7.01 -0.91
N ILE A 104 -0.84 -7.10 -0.73
CA ILE A 104 0.13 -6.62 -1.71
C ILE A 104 0.21 -7.64 -2.85
N VAL A 105 -0.12 -7.21 -4.06
CA VAL A 105 -0.19 -8.10 -5.23
C VAL A 105 1.04 -7.96 -6.13
N ASN A 106 1.61 -6.76 -6.19
CA ASN A 106 2.79 -6.47 -7.00
C ASN A 106 3.61 -5.36 -6.34
N ILE A 107 4.93 -5.40 -6.50
CA ILE A 107 5.85 -4.39 -5.99
C ILE A 107 6.81 -3.92 -7.09
N GLU A 108 6.88 -2.61 -7.28
CA GLU A 108 7.84 -1.92 -8.14
C GLU A 108 8.82 -1.11 -7.28
N GLU A 109 10.10 -1.46 -7.31
CA GLU A 109 11.16 -0.61 -6.74
C GLU A 109 11.47 0.55 -7.68
N ASN A 110 11.41 1.77 -7.15
CA ASN A 110 11.60 2.99 -7.91
C ASN A 110 12.88 3.69 -7.46
N TYR A 111 13.91 3.61 -8.31
CA TYR A 111 15.19 4.32 -8.18
C TYR A 111 15.98 4.03 -6.88
N GLY A 112 15.68 2.95 -6.16
CA GLY A 112 16.26 2.66 -4.84
C GLY A 112 15.77 3.61 -3.73
N GLU A 113 14.73 4.39 -3.97
CA GLU A 113 14.26 5.45 -3.05
C GLU A 113 12.89 5.13 -2.44
N PHE A 114 12.01 4.46 -3.18
CA PHE A 114 10.70 4.06 -2.68
C PHE A 114 10.15 2.83 -3.44
N LEU A 115 9.20 2.14 -2.82
CA LEU A 115 8.40 1.09 -3.41
C LEU A 115 7.04 1.65 -3.82
N ARG A 116 6.55 1.25 -4.98
CA ARG A 116 5.14 1.39 -5.40
C ARG A 116 4.51 0.01 -5.39
N MET A 117 3.33 -0.11 -4.81
CA MET A 117 2.66 -1.39 -4.58
C MET A 117 1.24 -1.35 -5.11
N GLU A 118 0.83 -2.43 -5.77
CA GLU A 118 -0.59 -2.68 -6.06
C GLU A 118 -1.22 -3.37 -4.86
N LEU A 119 -2.28 -2.77 -4.32
CA LEU A 119 -2.98 -3.24 -3.14
C LEU A 119 -4.40 -3.65 -3.52
N ASN A 120 -4.77 -4.90 -3.27
CA ASN A 120 -6.17 -5.34 -3.43
C ASN A 120 -6.81 -5.49 -2.06
N ILE A 121 -8.06 -5.06 -1.93
CA ILE A 121 -8.87 -5.33 -0.74
C ILE A 121 -8.93 -6.86 -0.54
N ASP A 122 -8.43 -7.34 0.60
CA ASP A 122 -8.49 -8.76 1.02
C ASP A 122 -9.62 -8.89 2.06
N ASP A 123 -10.83 -8.52 1.63
CA ASP A 123 -12.03 -8.55 2.45
C ASP A 123 -12.73 -9.89 2.23
N LYS A 124 -12.38 -10.88 3.06
CA LYS A 124 -13.11 -12.14 3.17
C LYS A 124 -14.35 -11.99 4.06
N ARG A 125 -15.06 -10.86 4.00
CA ARG A 125 -16.41 -10.75 4.56
C ARG A 125 -17.32 -11.67 3.73
N ASN A 126 -17.53 -12.89 4.23
CA ASN A 126 -18.54 -13.83 3.73
C ASN A 126 -19.94 -13.20 3.83
#